data_AF-A0A6B2VHN0-F1
#
_entry.id   AF-A0A6B2VHN0-F1
#
_cell.length_a   1.000
_cell.length_b   1.000
_cell.length_c   1.000
_cell.angle_alpha   90.00
_cell.angle_beta   90.00
_cell.angle_gamma   90.00
#
_symmetry.space_group_name_H-M   'P 1'
#
loop_
_entity.id
_entity.type
_entity.pdbx_description
1 polymer ?
#
loop_
_entity_poly.entity_id
_entity_poly.type
_entity_poly.pdbx_seq_one_letter_code
_entity_poly.pdbx_strand_id
1 'polypeptide(L)'
;MRVIALAATDLPAGSPARPTVARLLSSWQLDVPALVLVLVLGGLYGWGVLRVRRRGGAWPPARLAAFTVLGLGALVVATMSALAVYDHVLFWPAAVQNVLLDL
;
A
#
# COMPACT_ATOMS: atom_id res chain seq x y z
N MET A 1 46.95 -7.75 33.64
CA MET A 1 46.24 -8.10 32.39
C MET A 1 44.80 -7.62 32.52
N ARG A 2 44.48 -6.44 31.95
CA ARG A 2 43.15 -5.82 32.03
C ARG A 2 42.40 -6.11 30.73
N VAL A 3 41.33 -6.89 30.80
CA VAL A 3 40.37 -7.07 29.71
C VAL A 3 39.52 -5.80 29.67
N ILE A 4 39.74 -4.97 28.65
CA ILE A 4 38.90 -3.82 28.33
C ILE A 4 37.74 -4.34 27.48
N ALA A 5 36.62 -4.61 28.14
CA ALA A 5 35.31 -4.61 27.51
C ALA A 5 34.83 -3.14 27.51
N LEU A 6 34.92 -2.45 26.39
CA LEU A 6 34.40 -1.09 26.23
C LEU A 6 33.88 -0.92 24.80
N ALA A 7 32.67 -0.36 24.74
CA ALA A 7 31.87 -0.06 23.57
C ALA A 7 31.26 -1.28 22.85
N ALA A 8 30.34 -1.95 23.56
CA ALA A 8 29.00 -2.07 22.99
C ALA A 8 28.50 -0.65 22.69
N THR A 9 28.87 -0.09 21.53
CA THR A 9 28.11 1.02 20.97
C THR A 9 26.83 0.42 20.47
N ASP A 10 25.82 0.50 21.33
CA ASP A 10 24.42 0.49 20.97
C ASP A 10 24.22 1.45 19.78
N LEU A 11 24.37 0.95 18.56
CA LEU A 11 23.73 1.59 17.42
C LEU A 11 22.25 1.25 17.61
N PRO A 12 21.39 2.22 17.94
CA PRO A 12 19.97 1.93 18.01
C PRO A 12 19.58 1.30 16.67
N ALA A 13 19.05 0.08 16.72
CA ALA A 13 18.53 -0.69 15.60
C ALA A 13 17.24 -0.04 15.02
N GLY A 14 17.25 1.28 14.83
CA GLY A 14 16.03 2.06 14.77
C GLY A 14 16.21 3.51 14.33
N SER A 15 17.13 3.80 13.40
CA SER A 15 16.93 4.98 12.54
C SER A 15 16.32 4.50 11.23
N PRO A 16 15.00 4.65 11.00
CA PRO A 16 14.42 4.33 9.71
C PRO A 16 15.18 5.15 8.67
N ALA A 17 15.83 4.44 7.74
CA ALA A 17 16.65 5.04 6.72
C ALA A 17 15.88 6.18 6.07
N ARG A 18 16.49 7.37 6.04
CA ARG A 18 15.88 8.65 5.64
C ARG A 18 14.96 8.44 4.42
N PRO A 19 13.66 8.80 4.50
CA PRO A 19 12.71 8.59 3.41
C PRO A 19 13.15 9.46 2.24
N THR A 20 13.79 8.82 1.27
CA THR A 20 14.20 9.45 0.02
C THR A 20 13.10 9.17 -1.00
N VAL A 21 12.77 10.13 -1.87
CA VAL A 21 11.74 9.96 -2.91
C VAL A 21 11.99 8.68 -3.72
N ALA A 22 13.25 8.39 -4.05
CA ALA A 22 13.64 7.16 -4.73
C ALA A 22 13.29 5.88 -3.94
N ARG A 23 13.39 5.91 -2.61
CA ARG A 23 13.08 4.76 -1.74
C ARG A 23 11.57 4.57 -1.61
N LEU A 24 10.80 5.65 -1.47
CA LEU A 24 9.33 5.61 -1.47
C LEU A 24 8.76 5.01 -2.76
N LEU A 25 9.37 5.33 -3.91
CA LEU A 25 8.96 4.82 -5.22
C LEU A 25 9.42 3.38 -5.49
N SER A 26 10.44 2.88 -4.78
CA SER A 26 11.01 1.53 -4.98
C SER A 26 10.62 0.52 -3.91
N SER A 27 10.22 0.98 -2.71
CA SER A 27 9.70 0.10 -1.67
C SER A 27 8.21 -0.14 -1.88
N TRP A 28 7.89 -1.34 -2.35
CA TRP A 28 6.52 -1.84 -2.50
C TRP A 28 6.35 -3.08 -1.62
N GLN A 29 5.25 -3.14 -0.89
CA GLN A 29 4.89 -4.31 -0.09
C GLN A 29 3.65 -4.97 -0.68
N LEU A 30 3.65 -6.30 -0.70
CA LEU A 30 2.53 -7.08 -1.21
C LEU A 30 1.52 -7.31 -0.08
N ASP A 31 0.46 -6.52 -0.06
CA ASP A 31 -0.74 -6.77 0.74
C ASP A 31 -1.71 -7.67 -0.06
N VAL A 32 -1.85 -8.90 0.44
CA VAL A 32 -2.66 -9.96 -0.20
C VAL A 32 -4.15 -9.59 -0.24
N PRO A 33 -4.79 -9.12 0.86
CA PRO A 33 -6.16 -8.61 0.82
C PRO A 33 -6.42 -7.59 -0.28
N ALA A 34 -5.60 -6.55 -0.40
CA ALA A 34 -5.84 -5.52 -1.40
C ALA A 34 -5.49 -6.01 -2.82
N LEU A 35 -4.52 -6.92 -3.00
CA LEU A 35 -4.32 -7.61 -4.28
C LEU A 35 -5.57 -8.38 -4.71
N VAL A 36 -6.19 -9.14 -3.79
CA VAL A 36 -7.42 -9.89 -4.07
C VAL A 36 -8.53 -8.93 -4.49
N LEU A 37 -8.70 -7.81 -3.79
CA LEU A 37 -9.69 -6.79 -4.13
C LEU A 37 -9.48 -6.22 -5.54
N VAL A 38 -8.23 -5.88 -5.89
CA VAL A 38 -7.88 -5.35 -7.22
C VAL A 38 -8.23 -6.37 -8.31
N LEU A 39 -7.89 -7.64 -8.10
CA LEU A 39 -8.17 -8.71 -9.07
C LEU A 39 -9.68 -8.93 -9.25
N VAL A 40 -10.45 -8.92 -8.16
CA VAL A 40 -11.91 -9.07 -8.21
C VAL A 40 -12.54 -7.89 -8.96
N LEU A 41 -12.20 -6.65 -8.60
CA LEU A 41 -12.75 -5.46 -9.24
C LEU A 41 -12.36 -5.37 -10.73
N GLY A 42 -11.09 -5.62 -11.05
CA GLY A 42 -10.60 -5.66 -12.43
C GLY A 42 -11.27 -6.76 -13.25
N GLY A 43 -11.43 -7.95 -12.68
CA GLY A 43 -12.12 -9.08 -13.32
C GLY A 43 -13.59 -8.78 -13.62
N LEU A 44 -14.32 -8.24 -12.64
CA LEU A 44 -15.74 -7.87 -12.82
C LEU A 44 -15.92 -6.78 -13.88
N TYR A 45 -15.08 -5.76 -13.87
CA TYR A 45 -15.14 -4.69 -14.86
C TYR A 45 -14.80 -5.22 -16.26
N GLY A 46 -13.72 -5.99 -16.39
CA GLY A 46 -13.32 -6.62 -17.65
C GLY A 46 -14.40 -7.55 -18.20
N TRP A 47 -15.06 -8.32 -17.33
CA TRP A 47 -16.20 -9.17 -17.71
C TRP A 47 -17.40 -8.36 -18.21
N GLY A 48 -17.72 -7.24 -17.56
CA GLY A 48 -18.74 -6.30 -18.02
C GLY A 48 -18.44 -5.74 -19.40
N VAL A 49 -17.21 -5.29 -19.63
CA VAL A 49 -16.75 -4.79 -20.93
C VAL A 49 -16.83 -5.88 -22.00
N LEU A 50 -16.35 -7.10 -21.70
CA LEU A 50 -16.40 -8.22 -22.62
C LEU A 50 -17.84 -8.60 -22.98
N ARG A 51 -18.76 -8.57 -22.01
CA ARG A 51 -20.19 -8.80 -22.23
C ARG A 51 -20.80 -7.76 -23.16
N VAL A 52 -20.50 -6.47 -22.99
CA VAL A 52 -20.99 -5.40 -23.87
C VAL A 52 -20.45 -5.56 -25.29
N ARG A 53 -19.14 -5.81 -25.43
CA ARG A 53 -18.51 -6.01 -26.73
C ARG A 53 -19.05 -7.22 -27.47
N ARG A 54 -19.31 -8.33 -26.77
CA ARG A 54 -19.93 -9.53 -27.36
C ARG A 54 -21.36 -9.32 -27.84
N ARG A 55 -22.08 -8.36 -27.27
CA ARG A 55 -23.44 -7.96 -27.71
C ARG A 55 -23.42 -6.95 -28.86
N GLY A 56 -22.25 -6.68 -29.45
CA GLY A 56 -22.09 -5.70 -30.54
C GLY A 56 -22.00 -4.25 -30.07
N GLY A 57 -22.01 -4.00 -28.75
CA GLY A 57 -21.85 -2.66 -28.19
C GLY A 57 -20.40 -2.19 -28.21
N ALA A 58 -20.19 -0.91 -28.50
CA ALA A 58 -18.88 -0.28 -28.31
C ALA A 58 -18.72 0.17 -26.85
N TRP A 59 -17.60 -0.21 -26.21
CA TRP A 59 -17.21 0.34 -24.92
C TRP A 59 -16.07 1.35 -25.10
N PRO A 60 -16.17 2.58 -24.57
CA PRO A 60 -15.12 3.58 -24.73
C PRO A 60 -13.80 3.12 -24.09
N PRO A 61 -12.67 3.07 -24.83
CA PRO A 61 -11.39 2.66 -24.26
C PRO A 61 -10.91 3.64 -23.18
N ALA A 62 -11.30 4.92 -23.28
CA ALA A 62 -11.03 5.93 -22.26
C ALA A 62 -11.64 5.57 -20.89
N ARG A 63 -12.83 4.96 -20.84
CA ARG A 63 -13.46 4.53 -19.58
C ARG A 63 -12.74 3.35 -18.94
N LEU A 64 -12.29 2.40 -19.77
CA LEU A 64 -11.46 1.30 -19.32
C LEU A 64 -10.12 1.81 -18.78
N ALA A 65 -9.46 2.72 -19.51
CA ALA A 65 -8.22 3.32 -19.07
C ALA A 65 -8.39 4.10 -17.76
N ALA A 66 -9.45 4.92 -17.64
CA ALA A 66 -9.74 5.66 -16.42
C ALA A 66 -9.97 4.72 -15.22
N PHE A 67 -10.78 3.67 -15.38
CA PHE A 67 -11.04 2.71 -14.29
C PHE A 67 -9.78 1.96 -13.87
N THR A 68 -9.02 1.44 -14.83
CA THR A 68 -7.84 0.62 -14.53
C THR A 68 -6.67 1.47 -14.03
N VAL A 69 -6.38 2.60 -14.67
CA VAL A 69 -5.22 3.44 -14.33
C VAL A 69 -5.52 4.34 -13.14
N LEU A 70 -6.63 5.07 -13.15
CA LEU A 70 -6.94 6.01 -12.07
C LEU A 70 -7.62 5.31 -10.89
N GLY A 71 -8.46 4.30 -11.12
CA GLY A 71 -9.14 3.57 -10.04
C GLY A 71 -8.23 2.52 -9.41
N LEU A 72 -7.96 1.45 -10.14
CA LEU A 72 -7.17 0.32 -9.62
C LEU A 72 -5.71 0.70 -9.35
N GLY A 73 -5.10 1.51 -10.23
CA GLY A 73 -3.75 2.03 -10.03
C GLY A 73 -3.63 2.87 -8.76
N ALA A 74 -4.58 3.77 -8.48
CA ALA A 74 -4.57 4.54 -7.23
C ALA A 74 -4.76 3.64 -6.00
N LEU A 75 -5.61 2.60 -6.10
CA LEU A 75 -5.82 1.66 -5.00
C LEU A 75 -4.55 0.86 -4.69
N VAL A 76 -3.85 0.38 -5.72
CA VAL A 76 -2.55 -0.30 -5.58
C VAL A 76 -1.51 0.65 -4.97
N VAL A 77 -1.43 1.89 -5.43
CA VAL A 77 -0.53 2.88 -4.83
C VAL A 77 -0.88 3.11 -3.37
N ALA A 78 -2.16 3.29 -3.02
CA ALA A 78 -2.57 3.56 -1.64
C ALA A 78 -2.27 2.39 -0.68
N THR A 79 -2.42 1.15 -1.14
CA THR A 79 -2.36 -0.05 -0.29
C THR A 79 -1.01 -0.77 -0.33
N MET A 80 -0.31 -0.73 -1.47
CA MET A 80 0.94 -1.48 -1.68
C MET A 80 2.18 -0.58 -1.66
N SER A 81 2.02 0.74 -1.77
CA SER A 81 3.17 1.65 -1.68
C SER A 81 3.61 1.86 -0.24
N ALA A 82 4.81 2.42 -0.08
CA ALA A 82 5.44 2.73 1.20
C ALA A 82 4.59 3.53 2.20
N LEU A 83 3.47 4.15 1.79
CA LEU A 83 2.49 4.80 2.67
C LEU A 83 1.77 3.82 3.61
N ALA A 84 1.62 2.57 3.20
CA ALA A 84 0.98 1.49 3.96
C ALA A 84 1.87 0.94 5.09
N VAL A 85 3.17 1.20 5.05
CA VAL A 85 4.15 0.75 6.08
C VAL A 85 3.81 1.32 7.47
N TYR A 86 2.98 2.36 7.57
CA TYR A 86 2.64 3.01 8.83
C TYR A 86 1.29 2.63 9.46
N ASP A 87 0.41 1.87 8.80
CA ASP A 87 -1.02 1.88 9.21
C ASP A 87 -1.57 0.59 9.85
N HIS A 88 -0.90 -0.58 9.75
CA HIS A 88 -1.65 -1.84 9.92
C HIS A 88 -1.59 -2.54 11.28
N VAL A 89 -0.93 -2.02 12.31
CA VAL A 89 -0.87 -2.77 13.59
C VAL A 89 -1.18 -1.96 14.84
N LEU A 90 -1.02 -0.62 14.84
CA LEU A 90 -1.25 0.18 16.06
C LEU A 90 -2.01 1.50 15.89
N PHE A 91 -2.33 1.95 14.67
CA PHE A 91 -2.97 3.26 14.48
C PHE A 91 -4.34 3.34 15.18
N TRP A 92 -5.22 2.37 14.95
CA TRP A 92 -6.56 2.40 15.54
C TRP A 92 -6.55 2.24 17.07
N PRO A 93 -5.84 1.26 17.68
CA PRO A 93 -5.73 1.19 19.13
C PRO A 93 -5.13 2.45 19.77
N ALA A 94 -4.09 3.05 19.18
CA ALA A 94 -3.47 4.28 19.67
C ALA A 94 -4.38 5.50 19.50
N ALA A 95 -5.11 5.61 18.39
CA ALA A 95 -6.09 6.68 18.16
C ALA A 95 -7.25 6.60 19.17
N VAL A 96 -7.75 5.39 19.43
CA VAL A 96 -8.76 5.14 20.48
C VAL A 96 -8.19 5.50 21.86
N GLN A 97 -6.93 5.15 22.14
CA GLN A 97 -6.26 5.51 23.37
C GLN A 97 -6.15 7.03 23.56
N ASN A 98 -5.67 7.77 22.55
CA ASN A 98 -5.55 9.23 22.64
C ASN A 98 -6.90 9.92 22.84
N VAL A 99 -7.96 9.45 22.16
CA VAL A 99 -9.30 10.05 22.29
C VAL A 99 -9.96 9.73 23.63
N LEU A 100 -9.78 8.51 24.14
CA LEU A 100 -10.43 8.08 25.39
C LEU A 100 -9.63 8.45 26.64
N LEU A 101 -8.31 8.46 26.57
CA LEU A 101 -7.42 8.69 27.71
C LEU A 101 -6.77 10.08 27.72
N ASP A 102 -6.99 10.90 26.68
CA ASP A 102 -6.47 12.27 26.55
C ASP A 102 -4.93 12.34 26.78
N LEU A 103 -4.19 11.48 26.06
CA LEU A 103 -2.72 11.46 26.01
C LEU A 103 -2.19 12.16 24.76
#